data_AF-A0AAP9IIW5-F1
#
_entry.id   AF-A0AAP9IIW5-F1
#
_cell.length_a   1.000
_cell.length_b   1.000
_cell.length_c   1.000
_cell.angle_alpha   90.00
_cell.angle_beta   90.00
_cell.angle_gamma   90.00
#
_symmetry.space_group_name_H-M   'P 1'
#
loop_
_entity.id
_entity.type
_entity.pdbx_description
1 polymer ?
#
loop_
_entity_poly.entity_id
_entity_poly.type
_entity_poly.pdbx_seq_one_letter_code
_entity_poly.pdbx_strand_id
1 'polypeptide(L)'
;MTAKFRAGKDPSAVLENVETLTGQRGDGRNRAVTYGDLTTLGLANLRVGAGGKTSLSPGGGKGDGGGGGIQKPVRPTNFKATGGFAYVLLEWDMPNYRGRSLTEIYRSPEDNLANAVLIASSAAGVYGDPVDPDWKGYYWIRHVNSLGEPGPFNDSKGTYAQTHPDPAAIIEVITEQLNASPLIANLTDKLETNTKNIGTVDSNVKTLSESVKNQNSAMAKRVTDVETSSQSNMSAVRELSQSVSDRFSSSAERVEKVEVATRENNAAVQTNAKAITEMDKNGSASYRAMWSTKAQAGDVKAGIGIVAGRDANGNTISQVAVAANQFFIFDPNNPNDKTTYAIPFAVVDGKVVIEELIAKDAVIKILAAQTIIADSVRAGIEIVSPYIKTARIESGNFTVDQNGNMTATNANIEGRVVATSGSFSGSVTATDGSFRGTVHATDGEFRGSVYATDGEFRGSIYATDGVFRGTVYATDGRFEGTVYANKIEGDVMQVYQMPPIGHNQTRSFRYNGGQDQIMVISSAAISMTLTAKSTTVLNGYLDLLINGRVVSTLSGVVGGGATGPGVTAGEKSVSYVKSFSAEIPAGSSNVLIQVRTRGDANCSAEGILFMVSRKNSSAFS
;
A
#
# COMPACT_ATOMS: atom_id res chain seq x y z
N MET A 1 59.53 45.63 -63.92
CA MET A 1 58.75 46.70 -63.26
C MET A 1 57.28 46.45 -63.58
N THR A 2 56.58 45.72 -62.71
CA THR A 2 55.22 45.22 -62.95
C THR A 2 54.20 46.23 -62.43
N ALA A 3 53.18 46.53 -63.25
CA ALA A 3 52.20 47.59 -63.03
C ALA A 3 51.38 47.37 -61.74
N LYS A 4 51.39 48.38 -60.85
CA LYS A 4 50.98 48.30 -59.42
C LYS A 4 49.49 48.52 -59.13
N PHE A 5 48.65 48.72 -60.14
CA PHE A 5 47.19 48.85 -59.99
C PHE A 5 46.47 48.09 -61.09
N ARG A 6 45.37 47.42 -60.71
CA ARG A 6 44.57 46.60 -61.64
C ARG A 6 43.52 47.49 -62.30
N ALA A 7 43.53 47.60 -63.64
CA ALA A 7 42.68 48.53 -64.40
C ALA A 7 41.22 48.05 -64.60
N GLY A 8 40.79 46.99 -63.93
CA GLY A 8 39.42 46.45 -64.01
C GLY A 8 38.41 47.33 -63.28
N LYS A 9 37.16 47.39 -63.79
CA LYS A 9 36.04 48.09 -63.14
C LYS A 9 35.14 47.16 -62.32
N ASP A 10 35.51 45.89 -62.19
CA ASP A 10 34.79 44.94 -61.35
C ASP A 10 35.05 45.19 -59.84
N PRO A 11 34.12 44.79 -58.96
CA PRO A 11 34.24 45.05 -57.52
C PRO A 11 35.51 44.47 -56.89
N SER A 12 36.04 43.37 -57.43
CA SER A 12 37.23 42.71 -56.91
C SER A 12 38.50 43.50 -57.21
N ALA A 13 38.63 44.06 -58.42
CA ALA A 13 39.72 44.94 -58.79
C ALA A 13 39.69 46.26 -58.00
N VAL A 14 38.50 46.80 -57.73
CA VAL A 14 38.34 48.00 -56.87
C VAL A 14 38.75 47.69 -55.43
N LEU A 15 38.27 46.58 -54.87
CA LEU A 15 38.61 46.15 -53.52
C LEU A 15 40.13 45.92 -53.37
N GLU A 16 40.74 45.21 -54.32
CA GLU A 16 42.18 44.92 -54.31
C GLU A 16 43.03 46.21 -54.39
N ASN A 17 42.64 47.18 -55.22
CA ASN A 17 43.30 48.47 -55.29
C ASN A 17 43.12 49.28 -53.98
N VAL A 18 41.95 49.24 -53.35
CA VAL A 18 41.68 49.93 -52.07
C VAL A 18 42.46 49.29 -50.90
N GLU A 19 42.53 47.97 -50.82
CA GLU A 19 43.31 47.25 -49.80
C GLU A 19 44.82 47.51 -49.97
N THR A 20 45.29 47.64 -51.21
CA THR A 20 46.68 48.03 -51.51
C THR A 20 46.95 49.49 -51.10
N LEU A 21 46.02 50.42 -51.36
CA LEU A 21 46.14 51.82 -50.97
C LEU A 21 45.99 52.05 -49.45
N THR A 22 45.26 51.19 -48.73
CA THR A 22 45.15 51.25 -47.26
C THR A 22 46.27 50.49 -46.55
N GLY A 23 47.11 49.76 -47.30
CA GLY A 23 48.26 49.02 -46.79
C GLY A 23 47.91 47.66 -46.17
N GLN A 24 46.66 47.20 -46.32
CA GLN A 24 46.20 45.89 -45.84
C GLN A 24 46.66 44.73 -46.74
N ARG A 25 47.12 45.03 -47.97
CA ARG A 25 47.62 44.05 -48.94
C ARG A 25 48.93 44.53 -49.60
N GLY A 26 49.91 43.63 -49.76
CA GLY A 26 51.24 43.92 -50.34
C GLY A 26 52.32 44.24 -49.29
N ASP A 27 53.50 44.69 -49.74
CA ASP A 27 54.67 45.04 -48.89
C ASP A 27 54.61 46.46 -48.30
N GLY A 28 53.42 47.10 -48.35
CA GLY A 28 53.17 48.45 -47.84
C GLY A 28 53.71 49.60 -48.69
N ARG A 29 54.55 49.35 -49.70
CA ARG A 29 55.18 50.42 -50.52
C ARG A 29 54.22 51.17 -51.45
N ASN A 30 53.00 50.67 -51.61
CA ASN A 30 51.95 51.26 -52.48
C ASN A 30 50.80 51.86 -51.70
N ARG A 31 50.90 51.87 -50.37
CA ARG A 31 49.92 52.51 -49.51
C ARG A 31 49.84 54.00 -49.87
N ALA A 32 48.61 54.51 -50.00
CA ALA A 32 48.36 55.92 -50.17
C ALA A 32 48.87 56.69 -48.95
N VAL A 33 49.69 57.70 -49.20
CA VAL A 33 50.11 58.65 -48.16
C VAL A 33 49.04 59.73 -48.07
N THR A 34 48.48 59.94 -46.89
CA THR A 34 47.50 61.01 -46.67
C THR A 34 48.19 62.35 -46.43
N TYR A 35 47.45 63.45 -46.61
CA TYR A 35 47.96 64.78 -46.28
C TYR A 35 48.35 64.90 -44.79
N GLY A 36 47.65 64.18 -43.90
CA GLY A 36 48.00 64.08 -42.49
C GLY A 36 49.31 63.33 -42.25
N ASP A 37 49.59 62.27 -43.01
CA ASP A 37 50.85 61.52 -42.91
C ASP A 37 52.05 62.40 -43.30
N LEU A 38 51.92 63.20 -44.38
CA LEU A 38 52.98 64.11 -44.83
C LEU A 38 53.27 65.25 -43.84
N THR A 39 52.23 65.77 -43.17
CA THR A 39 52.39 66.79 -42.13
C THR A 39 52.94 66.22 -40.84
N THR A 40 52.56 65.00 -40.47
CA THR A 40 53.10 64.31 -39.28
C THR A 40 54.59 63.99 -39.45
N LEU A 41 55.02 63.64 -40.66
CA LEU A 41 56.43 63.41 -40.99
C LEU A 41 57.24 64.70 -41.22
N GLY A 42 56.60 65.88 -41.17
CA GLY A 42 57.26 67.18 -41.36
C GLY A 42 57.71 67.47 -42.79
N LEU A 43 57.24 66.70 -43.78
CA LEU A 43 57.62 66.82 -45.20
C LEU A 43 56.73 67.81 -45.97
N ALA A 44 55.55 68.15 -45.43
CA ALA A 44 54.65 69.15 -46.01
C ALA A 44 53.81 69.86 -44.95
N ASN A 45 53.51 71.14 -45.17
CA ASN A 45 52.58 71.89 -44.33
C ASN A 45 51.17 71.81 -44.93
N LEU A 46 50.20 71.40 -44.10
CA LEU A 46 48.79 71.32 -44.49
C LEU A 46 48.07 72.61 -44.09
N ARG A 47 47.46 73.29 -45.06
CA ARG A 47 46.65 74.49 -44.83
C ARG A 47 45.19 74.22 -45.21
N VAL A 48 44.28 74.57 -44.32
CA VAL A 48 42.83 74.44 -44.55
C VAL A 48 42.27 75.83 -44.85
N GLY A 49 41.74 76.02 -46.05
CA GLY A 49 41.06 77.25 -46.47
C GLY A 49 39.57 77.23 -46.14
N ALA A 50 38.92 78.40 -46.18
CA ALA A 50 37.48 78.51 -45.97
C ALA A 50 36.70 77.64 -46.97
N GLY A 51 35.73 76.87 -46.46
CA GLY A 51 34.93 75.91 -47.24
C GLY A 51 35.48 74.47 -47.28
N GLY A 52 36.45 74.11 -46.43
CA GLY A 52 36.90 72.72 -46.24
C GLY A 52 37.88 72.20 -47.30
N LYS A 53 38.39 73.06 -48.19
CA LYS A 53 39.44 72.68 -49.15
C LYS A 53 40.81 72.70 -48.48
N THR A 54 41.55 71.59 -48.58
CA THR A 54 42.91 71.44 -48.05
C THR A 54 43.96 71.62 -49.15
N SER A 55 44.99 72.43 -48.90
CA SER A 55 46.17 72.56 -49.77
C SER A 55 47.47 72.23 -49.02
N LEU A 56 48.43 71.67 -49.76
CA LEU A 56 49.76 71.32 -49.24
C LEU A 56 50.82 72.27 -49.80
N SER A 57 51.77 72.69 -48.97
CA SER A 57 53.02 73.32 -49.41
C SER A 57 54.24 72.49 -48.98
N PRO A 58 55.33 72.47 -49.77
CA PRO A 58 56.54 71.73 -49.42
C PRO A 58 57.10 72.17 -48.05
N GLY A 59 57.37 71.20 -47.18
CA GLY A 59 57.98 71.44 -45.87
C GLY A 59 59.48 71.68 -46.04
N GLY A 60 59.93 72.92 -45.85
CA GLY A 60 61.34 73.25 -45.81
C GLY A 60 61.97 72.65 -44.56
N GLY A 61 62.72 71.56 -44.71
CA GLY A 61 63.44 70.92 -43.61
C GLY A 61 64.48 71.85 -42.98
N LYS A 62 64.09 72.64 -41.99
CA LYS A 62 64.87 73.11 -40.83
C LYS A 62 63.91 73.78 -39.84
N GLY A 63 63.91 73.25 -38.62
CA GLY A 63 62.81 73.36 -37.66
C GLY A 63 62.56 74.76 -37.10
N ASP A 64 61.33 74.93 -36.62
CA ASP A 64 60.91 76.07 -35.81
C ASP A 64 60.18 75.55 -34.56
N GLY A 65 60.59 76.04 -33.40
CA GLY A 65 60.31 75.46 -32.09
C GLY A 65 58.89 75.71 -31.58
N GLY A 66 58.25 74.64 -31.09
CA GLY A 66 57.04 74.68 -30.27
C GLY A 66 56.87 73.35 -29.56
N GLY A 67 57.28 73.27 -28.30
CA GLY A 67 57.50 72.04 -27.56
C GLY A 67 56.33 71.04 -27.49
N GLY A 68 56.72 69.76 -27.50
CA GLY A 68 55.94 68.68 -26.93
C GLY A 68 56.28 67.34 -27.57
N GLY A 69 57.51 66.86 -27.35
CA GLY A 69 57.82 65.44 -27.55
C GLY A 69 56.90 64.55 -26.71
N ILE A 70 57.04 63.24 -26.84
CA ILE A 70 56.30 62.26 -26.02
C ILE A 70 56.42 62.69 -24.56
N GLN A 71 55.28 62.98 -23.93
CA GLN A 71 55.22 63.52 -22.58
C GLN A 71 55.36 62.38 -21.58
N LYS A 72 55.94 62.69 -20.41
CA LYS A 72 55.93 61.75 -19.29
C LYS A 72 54.48 61.49 -18.87
N PRO A 73 54.09 60.23 -18.64
CA PRO A 73 52.73 59.94 -18.23
C PRO A 73 52.37 60.62 -16.91
N VAL A 74 51.13 61.13 -16.83
CA VAL A 74 50.57 61.71 -15.60
C VAL A 74 50.09 60.63 -14.64
N ARG A 75 49.82 61.02 -13.39
CA ARG A 75 49.21 60.13 -12.40
C ARG A 75 47.79 59.75 -12.82
N PRO A 76 47.39 58.46 -12.75
CA PRO A 76 46.00 58.07 -12.94
C PRO A 76 45.06 58.73 -11.93
N THR A 77 43.83 59.02 -12.35
CA THR A 77 42.80 59.68 -11.53
C THR A 77 41.49 58.91 -11.56
N ASN A 78 40.66 59.08 -10.52
CA ASN A 78 39.37 58.40 -10.35
C ASN A 78 39.44 56.86 -10.46
N PHE A 79 40.54 56.26 -10.00
CA PHE A 79 40.70 54.81 -10.02
C PHE A 79 39.77 54.13 -9.00
N LYS A 80 38.92 53.21 -9.47
CA LYS A 80 37.98 52.43 -8.66
C LYS A 80 38.15 50.95 -8.93
N ALA A 81 37.96 50.14 -7.90
CA ALA A 81 37.92 48.70 -7.99
C ALA A 81 36.62 48.19 -7.36
N THR A 82 35.76 47.54 -8.15
CA THR A 82 34.44 47.05 -7.73
C THR A 82 34.36 45.55 -7.91
N GLY A 83 34.16 44.80 -6.83
CA GLY A 83 34.06 43.34 -6.90
C GLY A 83 32.69 42.83 -7.31
N GLY A 84 32.66 41.95 -8.32
CA GLY A 84 31.52 41.11 -8.70
C GLY A 84 31.58 39.72 -8.04
N PHE A 85 31.02 38.69 -8.67
CA PHE A 85 31.09 37.31 -8.17
C PHE A 85 32.39 36.59 -8.55
N ALA A 86 32.89 36.80 -9.77
CA ALA A 86 34.09 36.12 -10.30
C ALA A 86 35.04 37.08 -11.03
N TYR A 87 34.90 38.38 -10.78
CA TYR A 87 35.76 39.40 -11.35
C TYR A 87 35.79 40.65 -10.48
N VAL A 88 36.86 41.44 -10.60
CA VAL A 88 36.93 42.81 -10.12
C VAL A 88 36.93 43.75 -11.32
N LEU A 89 35.97 44.67 -11.38
CA LEU A 89 35.91 45.72 -12.37
C LEU A 89 36.79 46.89 -11.92
N LEU A 90 37.78 47.22 -12.74
CA LEU A 90 38.72 48.31 -12.53
C LEU A 90 38.43 49.43 -13.54
N GLU A 91 38.24 50.65 -13.05
CA GLU A 91 37.87 51.81 -13.87
C GLU A 91 38.72 53.02 -13.50
N TRP A 92 39.12 53.82 -14.49
CA TRP A 92 39.88 55.06 -14.28
C TRP A 92 39.65 56.05 -15.42
N ASP A 93 39.97 57.33 -15.17
CA ASP A 93 39.87 58.37 -16.18
C ASP A 93 40.97 58.22 -17.25
N MET A 94 40.58 58.40 -18.52
CA MET A 94 41.51 58.31 -19.65
C MET A 94 42.53 59.47 -19.57
N PRO A 95 43.85 59.19 -19.53
CA PRO A 95 44.82 60.24 -19.29
C PRO A 95 45.03 61.12 -20.51
N ASN A 96 45.17 62.43 -20.27
CA ASN A 96 45.40 63.43 -21.31
C ASN A 96 46.86 63.88 -21.34
N TYR A 97 47.75 63.07 -21.93
CA TYR A 97 49.14 63.42 -22.23
C TYR A 97 49.54 62.91 -23.63
N ARG A 98 50.51 63.58 -24.27
CA ARG A 98 50.93 63.26 -25.64
C ARG A 98 51.81 62.02 -25.68
N GLY A 99 51.51 61.09 -26.59
CA GLY A 99 52.22 59.82 -26.72
C GLY A 99 51.74 58.73 -25.74
N ARG A 100 50.46 58.71 -25.35
CA ARG A 100 49.87 57.64 -24.55
C ARG A 100 49.98 56.28 -25.23
N SER A 101 50.36 55.25 -24.47
CA SER A 101 50.35 53.86 -24.92
C SER A 101 49.27 53.05 -24.19
N LEU A 102 49.52 52.71 -22.93
CA LEU A 102 48.68 51.80 -22.14
C LEU A 102 48.70 52.18 -20.66
N THR A 103 47.84 51.54 -19.88
CA THR A 103 47.87 51.58 -18.42
C THR A 103 48.23 50.20 -17.92
N GLU A 104 49.24 50.10 -17.08
CA GLU A 104 49.62 48.87 -16.39
C GLU A 104 48.78 48.71 -15.13
N ILE A 105 48.30 47.49 -14.88
CA ILE A 105 47.49 47.11 -13.72
C ILE A 105 48.27 46.13 -12.86
N TYR A 106 48.44 46.49 -11.59
CA TYR A 106 49.12 45.71 -10.59
C TYR A 106 48.15 45.25 -9.51
N ARG A 107 48.37 44.05 -8.98
CA ARG A 107 47.53 43.43 -7.94
C ARG A 107 48.41 42.84 -6.83
N SER A 108 47.92 42.91 -5.60
CA SER A 108 48.53 42.27 -4.42
C SER A 108 47.44 41.81 -3.45
N PRO A 109 47.61 40.68 -2.73
CA PRO A 109 46.72 40.32 -1.62
C PRO A 109 46.87 41.25 -0.41
N GLU A 110 48.01 41.96 -0.29
CA GLU A 110 48.32 42.88 0.81
C GLU A 110 48.41 44.33 0.30
N ASP A 111 48.09 45.31 1.15
CA ASP A 111 48.24 46.75 0.86
C ASP A 111 49.73 47.17 0.89
N ASN A 112 50.50 46.60 -0.04
CA ASN A 112 51.93 46.85 -0.19
C ASN A 112 52.31 46.86 -1.67
N LEU A 113 52.54 48.06 -2.20
CA LEU A 113 52.92 48.27 -3.60
C LEU A 113 54.22 47.55 -4.00
N ALA A 114 55.16 47.33 -3.06
CA ALA A 114 56.40 46.63 -3.38
C ALA A 114 56.19 45.15 -3.71
N ASN A 115 55.10 44.56 -3.19
CA ASN A 115 54.72 43.16 -3.43
C ASN A 115 53.74 43.03 -4.60
N ALA A 116 53.27 44.15 -5.16
CA ALA A 116 52.28 44.14 -6.22
C ALA A 116 52.88 43.64 -7.54
N VAL A 117 52.19 42.71 -8.17
CA VAL A 117 52.61 42.09 -9.45
C VAL A 117 51.81 42.66 -10.60
N LEU A 118 52.46 42.87 -11.75
CA LEU A 118 51.78 43.28 -12.98
C LEU A 118 50.89 42.13 -13.47
N ILE A 119 49.58 42.34 -13.49
CA ILE A 119 48.60 41.33 -13.92
C ILE A 119 48.08 41.58 -15.33
N ALA A 120 48.05 42.83 -15.78
CA ALA A 120 47.51 43.18 -17.09
C ALA A 120 47.97 44.57 -17.55
N SER A 121 47.75 44.84 -18.84
CA SER A 121 47.84 46.18 -19.41
C SER A 121 46.58 46.49 -20.24
N SER A 122 46.02 47.69 -20.10
CA SER A 122 44.83 48.11 -20.86
C SER A 122 45.08 49.41 -21.62
N ALA A 123 44.72 49.41 -22.91
CA ALA A 123 44.67 50.60 -23.74
C ALA A 123 43.32 51.34 -23.62
N ALA A 124 42.38 50.87 -22.78
CA ALA A 124 41.12 51.53 -22.45
C ALA A 124 41.16 52.13 -21.02
N GLY A 125 40.08 52.79 -20.59
CA GLY A 125 39.89 53.30 -19.22
C GLY A 125 39.25 52.27 -18.26
N VAL A 126 39.23 51.00 -18.64
CA VAL A 126 38.57 49.92 -17.90
C VAL A 126 39.33 48.60 -18.08
N TYR A 127 39.25 47.74 -17.08
CA TYR A 127 39.71 46.35 -17.12
C TYR A 127 38.87 45.47 -16.19
N GLY A 128 38.49 44.28 -16.63
CA GLY A 128 37.88 43.27 -15.78
C GLY A 128 38.92 42.21 -15.43
N ASP A 129 39.26 42.12 -14.15
CA ASP A 129 40.20 41.12 -13.64
C ASP A 129 39.45 39.87 -13.16
N PRO A 130 39.55 38.72 -13.84
CA PRO A 130 38.92 37.48 -13.38
C PRO A 130 39.62 36.97 -12.11
N VAL A 131 38.84 36.79 -11.05
CA VAL A 131 39.30 36.28 -9.75
C VAL A 131 38.27 35.32 -9.18
N ASP A 132 38.69 34.48 -8.24
CA ASP A 132 37.78 33.55 -7.57
C ASP A 132 36.74 34.30 -6.70
N PRO A 133 35.58 33.69 -6.41
CA PRO A 133 34.64 34.20 -5.40
C PRO A 133 35.30 34.34 -4.02
N ASP A 134 34.84 35.31 -3.23
CA ASP A 134 35.42 35.73 -1.92
C ASP A 134 36.90 36.15 -1.94
N TRP A 135 37.45 36.44 -3.11
CA TRP A 135 38.78 37.01 -3.27
C TRP A 135 38.85 38.42 -2.65
N LYS A 136 39.97 38.72 -1.97
CA LYS A 136 40.27 40.01 -1.35
C LYS A 136 41.67 40.46 -1.73
N GLY A 137 41.83 41.73 -2.06
CA GLY A 137 43.15 42.30 -2.32
C GLY A 137 43.09 43.75 -2.77
N TYR A 138 44.22 44.22 -3.29
CA TYR A 138 44.49 45.61 -3.56
C TYR A 138 45.05 45.79 -4.97
N TYR A 139 44.69 46.90 -5.62
CA TYR A 139 45.12 47.25 -6.97
C TYR A 139 45.84 48.59 -7.03
N TRP A 140 46.79 48.66 -7.96
CA TRP A 140 47.43 49.91 -8.38
C TRP A 140 47.49 49.97 -9.90
N ILE A 141 47.45 51.18 -10.42
CA ILE A 141 47.62 51.42 -11.85
C ILE A 141 48.65 52.51 -12.09
N ARG A 142 49.33 52.46 -13.23
CA ARG A 142 50.17 53.56 -13.74
C ARG A 142 50.10 53.62 -15.25
N HIS A 143 50.21 54.82 -15.80
CA HIS A 143 50.20 55.02 -17.25
C HIS A 143 51.60 54.88 -17.83
N VAL A 144 51.70 54.41 -19.07
CA VAL A 144 52.94 54.24 -19.82
C VAL A 144 52.80 54.91 -21.18
N ASN A 145 53.83 55.68 -21.58
CA ASN A 145 53.85 56.35 -22.88
C ASN A 145 54.36 55.42 -24.00
N SER A 146 54.35 55.89 -25.25
CA SER A 146 54.78 55.14 -26.42
C SER A 146 56.29 54.92 -26.52
N LEU A 147 57.08 55.51 -25.62
CA LEU A 147 58.52 55.20 -25.43
C LEU A 147 58.75 54.09 -24.39
N GLY A 148 57.69 53.59 -23.74
CA GLY A 148 57.79 52.61 -22.66
C GLY A 148 58.15 53.23 -21.31
N GLU A 149 58.13 54.56 -21.18
CA GLU A 149 58.41 55.22 -19.90
C GLU A 149 57.17 55.18 -18.99
N PRO A 150 57.28 54.62 -17.77
CA PRO A 150 56.17 54.60 -16.82
C PRO A 150 56.03 55.94 -16.07
N GLY A 151 54.78 56.33 -15.81
CA GLY A 151 54.43 57.40 -14.89
C GLY A 151 54.29 56.94 -13.43
N PRO A 152 53.92 57.85 -12.52
CA PRO A 152 53.65 57.49 -11.14
C PRO A 152 52.39 56.61 -11.02
N PHE A 153 52.35 55.78 -9.98
CA PHE A 153 51.16 55.03 -9.60
C PHE A 153 50.03 55.96 -9.13
N ASN A 154 48.78 55.49 -9.22
CA ASN A 154 47.58 56.21 -8.77
C ASN A 154 47.70 56.69 -7.31
N ASP A 155 48.25 55.87 -6.42
CA ASP A 155 48.56 56.21 -5.04
C ASP A 155 49.66 55.27 -4.49
N SER A 156 50.22 55.61 -3.33
CA SER A 156 51.05 54.75 -2.49
C SER A 156 50.27 53.62 -1.82
N LYS A 157 49.00 53.86 -1.43
CA LYS A 157 48.08 52.84 -0.90
C LYS A 157 47.27 52.20 -2.03
N GLY A 158 47.00 50.92 -1.92
CA GLY A 158 46.24 50.18 -2.91
C GLY A 158 44.75 50.44 -2.81
N THR A 159 44.06 50.35 -3.94
CA THR A 159 42.60 50.38 -3.96
C THR A 159 42.08 48.99 -3.64
N TYR A 160 41.42 48.84 -2.48
CA TYR A 160 40.86 47.57 -2.03
C TYR A 160 39.69 47.12 -2.90
N ALA A 161 39.61 45.81 -3.15
CA ALA A 161 38.46 45.15 -3.73
C ALA A 161 38.22 43.78 -3.09
N GLN A 162 36.95 43.39 -3.05
CA GLN A 162 36.50 42.10 -2.57
C GLN A 162 35.37 41.57 -3.46
N THR A 163 35.48 40.33 -3.94
CA THR A 163 34.38 39.65 -4.64
C THR A 163 33.37 39.05 -3.66
N HIS A 164 32.16 38.81 -4.16
CA HIS A 164 31.10 38.18 -3.37
C HIS A 164 31.40 36.68 -3.16
N PRO A 165 30.85 36.06 -2.09
CA PRO A 165 30.95 34.61 -1.88
C PRO A 165 30.34 33.82 -3.05
N ASP A 166 30.79 32.58 -3.20
CA ASP A 166 30.27 31.65 -4.21
C ASP A 166 28.73 31.47 -4.05
N PRO A 167 27.94 31.71 -5.11
CA PRO A 167 26.51 31.43 -5.11
C PRO A 167 26.15 30.00 -4.65
N ALA A 168 27.01 29.00 -4.91
CA ALA A 168 26.79 27.63 -4.44
C ALA A 168 26.80 27.53 -2.91
N ALA A 169 27.71 28.26 -2.24
CA ALA A 169 27.78 28.31 -0.78
C ALA A 169 26.52 28.97 -0.18
N ILE A 170 25.97 29.98 -0.86
CA ILE A 170 24.71 30.62 -0.44
C ILE A 170 23.53 29.64 -0.56
N ILE A 171 23.47 28.85 -1.64
CA ILE A 171 22.44 27.82 -1.82
C ILE A 171 22.56 26.73 -0.74
N GLU A 172 23.77 26.33 -0.39
CA GLU A 172 24.03 25.36 0.67
C GLU A 172 23.55 25.88 2.02
N VAL A 173 23.88 27.12 2.39
CA VAL A 173 23.39 27.76 3.62
C VAL A 173 21.87 27.88 3.63
N ILE A 174 21.24 28.25 2.50
CA ILE A 174 19.78 28.30 2.39
C ILE A 174 19.19 26.89 2.59
N THR A 175 19.80 25.86 2.01
CA THR A 175 19.37 24.46 2.15
C THR A 175 19.49 23.99 3.60
N GLU A 176 20.59 24.32 4.28
CA GLU A 176 20.81 23.99 5.68
C GLU A 176 19.80 24.70 6.59
N GLN A 177 19.56 26.00 6.36
CA GLN A 177 18.55 26.79 7.09
C GLN A 177 17.12 26.26 6.88
N LEU A 178 16.78 25.83 5.66
CA LEU A 178 15.50 25.19 5.36
C LEU A 178 15.37 23.84 6.06
N ASN A 179 16.41 23.02 6.03
CA ASN A 179 16.40 21.71 6.70
C ASN A 179 16.33 21.83 8.23
N ALA A 180 16.93 22.87 8.81
CA ALA A 180 16.90 23.13 10.25
C ALA A 180 15.65 23.91 10.71
N SER A 181 14.75 24.29 9.81
CA SER A 181 13.59 25.14 10.13
C SER A 181 12.60 24.45 11.07
N PRO A 182 12.35 24.99 12.28
CA PRO A 182 11.35 24.45 13.20
C PRO A 182 9.93 24.51 12.63
N LEU A 183 9.66 25.48 11.73
CA LEU A 183 8.36 25.59 11.05
C LEU A 183 8.16 24.42 10.08
N ILE A 184 9.18 24.07 9.30
CA ILE A 184 9.11 22.94 8.36
C ILE A 184 8.93 21.64 9.14
N ALA A 185 9.71 21.42 10.20
CA ALA A 185 9.54 20.27 11.08
C ALA A 185 8.10 20.18 11.66
N ASN A 186 7.58 21.29 12.20
CA ASN A 186 6.23 21.32 12.77
C ASN A 186 5.13 21.06 11.73
N LEU A 187 5.29 21.58 10.51
CA LEU A 187 4.35 21.33 9.41
C LEU A 187 4.40 19.88 8.96
N THR A 188 5.60 19.28 8.87
CA THR A 188 5.79 17.85 8.56
C THR A 188 5.13 16.97 9.63
N ASP A 189 5.36 17.24 10.92
CA ASP A 189 4.74 16.50 12.02
C ASP A 189 3.21 16.59 12.00
N LYS A 190 2.67 17.80 11.72
CA LYS A 190 1.23 18.02 11.58
C LYS A 190 0.66 17.29 10.37
N LEU A 191 1.38 17.26 9.25
CA LEU A 191 0.98 16.51 8.05
C LEU A 191 0.97 15.02 8.33
N GLU A 192 1.98 14.46 8.98
CA GLU A 192 1.99 13.05 9.37
C GLU A 192 0.85 12.71 10.33
N THR A 193 0.60 13.58 11.32
CA THR A 193 -0.52 13.41 12.26
C THR A 193 -1.86 13.45 11.52
N ASN A 194 -2.05 14.40 10.60
CA ASN A 194 -3.26 14.48 9.80
C ASN A 194 -3.42 13.25 8.89
N THR A 195 -2.35 12.74 8.29
CA THR A 195 -2.38 11.50 7.50
C THR A 195 -2.81 10.30 8.35
N LYS A 196 -2.29 10.17 9.58
CA LYS A 196 -2.71 9.13 10.54
C LYS A 196 -4.18 9.27 10.94
N ASN A 197 -4.64 10.50 11.18
CA ASN A 197 -6.04 10.79 11.52
C ASN A 197 -6.97 10.45 10.34
N ILE A 198 -6.57 10.78 9.10
CA ILE A 198 -7.32 10.42 7.89
C ILE A 198 -7.41 8.91 7.73
N GLY A 199 -6.32 8.16 7.94
CA GLY A 199 -6.34 6.69 7.90
C GLY A 199 -7.24 6.07 8.96
N THR A 200 -7.31 6.67 10.15
CA THR A 200 -8.24 6.27 11.23
C THR A 200 -9.69 6.54 10.83
N VAL A 201 -9.97 7.71 10.26
CA VAL A 201 -11.30 8.07 9.77
C VAL A 201 -11.75 7.13 8.64
N ASP A 202 -10.87 6.82 7.69
CA ASP A 202 -11.15 5.88 6.59
C ASP A 202 -11.51 4.48 7.12
N SER A 203 -10.76 3.99 8.11
CA SER A 203 -11.04 2.72 8.78
C SER A 203 -12.39 2.72 9.51
N ASN A 204 -12.71 3.81 10.19
CA ASN A 204 -14.00 3.99 10.87
C ASN A 204 -15.16 4.06 9.87
N VAL A 205 -15.00 4.78 8.76
CA VAL A 205 -16.00 4.88 7.68
C VAL A 205 -16.25 3.53 7.04
N LYS A 206 -15.19 2.75 6.77
CA LYS A 206 -15.31 1.39 6.23
C LYS A 206 -16.09 0.47 7.19
N THR A 207 -15.73 0.49 8.47
CA THR A 207 -16.43 -0.28 9.51
C THR A 207 -17.91 0.12 9.62
N LEU A 208 -18.19 1.42 9.59
CA LEU A 208 -19.56 1.94 9.62
C LEU A 208 -20.35 1.52 8.37
N SER A 209 -19.73 1.58 7.19
CA SER A 209 -20.34 1.16 5.92
C SER A 209 -20.72 -0.33 5.94
N GLU A 210 -19.82 -1.19 6.43
CA GLU A 210 -20.08 -2.62 6.59
C GLU A 210 -21.21 -2.87 7.61
N SER A 211 -21.22 -2.16 8.74
CA SER A 211 -22.29 -2.25 9.74
C SER A 211 -23.66 -1.85 9.15
N VAL A 212 -23.72 -0.73 8.42
CA VAL A 212 -24.96 -0.25 7.77
C VAL A 212 -25.43 -1.26 6.71
N LYS A 213 -24.52 -1.83 5.92
CA LYS A 213 -24.85 -2.87 4.94
C LYS A 213 -25.48 -4.09 5.63
N ASN A 214 -24.88 -4.58 6.71
CA ASN A 214 -25.39 -5.72 7.47
C ASN A 214 -26.76 -5.43 8.08
N GLN A 215 -26.96 -4.23 8.66
CA GLN A 215 -28.25 -3.79 9.18
C GLN A 215 -29.32 -3.70 8.09
N ASN A 216 -28.98 -3.19 6.90
CA ASN A 216 -29.90 -3.12 5.76
C ASN A 216 -30.29 -4.52 5.24
N SER A 217 -29.36 -5.46 5.16
CA SER A 217 -29.67 -6.85 4.79
C SER A 217 -30.58 -7.53 5.82
N ALA A 218 -30.33 -7.31 7.11
CA ALA A 218 -31.19 -7.82 8.19
C ALA A 218 -32.58 -7.18 8.15
N MET A 219 -32.67 -5.87 7.87
CA MET A 219 -33.94 -5.17 7.70
C MET A 219 -34.72 -5.68 6.49
N ALA A 220 -34.06 -5.88 5.35
CA ALA A 220 -34.68 -6.46 4.16
C ALA A 220 -35.28 -7.83 4.46
N LYS A 221 -34.54 -8.70 5.17
CA LYS A 221 -35.06 -10.00 5.62
C LYS A 221 -36.29 -9.86 6.51
N ARG A 222 -36.25 -8.98 7.52
CA ARG A 222 -37.40 -8.71 8.39
C ARG A 222 -38.62 -8.22 7.61
N VAL A 223 -38.43 -7.38 6.60
CA VAL A 223 -39.52 -6.91 5.73
C VAL A 223 -40.12 -8.07 4.95
N THR A 224 -39.30 -8.94 4.35
CA THR A 224 -39.76 -10.14 3.63
C THR A 224 -40.50 -11.11 4.56
N ASP A 225 -40.00 -11.32 5.79
CA ASP A 225 -40.65 -12.20 6.77
C ASP A 225 -42.02 -11.64 7.19
N VAL A 226 -42.14 -10.30 7.38
CA VAL A 226 -43.40 -9.62 7.66
C VAL A 226 -44.37 -9.72 6.49
N GLU A 227 -43.90 -9.55 5.25
CA GLU A 227 -44.72 -9.67 4.04
C GLU A 227 -45.26 -11.09 3.88
N THR A 228 -44.43 -12.09 4.13
CA THR A 228 -44.82 -13.51 4.12
C THR A 228 -45.88 -13.80 5.19
N SER A 229 -45.68 -13.31 6.42
CA SER A 229 -46.66 -13.47 7.50
C SER A 229 -47.97 -12.74 7.19
N SER A 230 -47.92 -11.54 6.62
CA SER A 230 -49.09 -10.78 6.18
C SER A 230 -49.88 -11.54 5.11
N GLN A 231 -49.20 -12.15 4.13
CA GLN A 231 -49.86 -12.97 3.11
C GLN A 231 -50.51 -14.22 3.69
N SER A 232 -49.85 -14.89 4.64
CA SER A 232 -50.42 -16.03 5.37
C SER A 232 -51.67 -15.62 6.15
N ASN A 233 -51.62 -14.49 6.86
CA ASN A 233 -52.76 -13.95 7.60
C ASN A 233 -53.92 -13.58 6.66
N MET A 234 -53.62 -12.99 5.50
CA MET A 234 -54.62 -12.67 4.48
C MET A 234 -55.37 -13.93 4.01
N SER A 235 -54.65 -15.04 3.77
CA SER A 235 -55.26 -16.31 3.42
C SER A 235 -56.12 -16.88 4.54
N ALA A 236 -55.61 -16.90 5.78
CA ALA A 236 -56.36 -17.36 6.95
C ALA A 236 -57.64 -16.53 7.18
N VAL A 237 -57.59 -15.20 6.97
CA VAL A 237 -58.76 -14.33 7.07
C VAL A 237 -59.77 -14.62 5.95
N ARG A 238 -59.33 -14.91 4.72
CA ARG A 238 -60.22 -15.31 3.62
C ARG A 238 -60.91 -16.64 3.92
N GLU A 239 -60.18 -17.63 4.40
CA GLU A 239 -60.72 -18.93 4.80
C GLU A 239 -61.74 -18.79 5.94
N LEU A 240 -61.41 -17.99 6.95
CA LEU A 240 -62.33 -17.70 8.05
C LEU A 240 -63.60 -16.99 7.54
N SER A 241 -63.45 -16.01 6.65
CA SER A 241 -64.59 -15.29 6.05
C SER A 241 -65.49 -16.23 5.24
N GLN A 242 -64.92 -17.16 4.46
CA GLN A 242 -65.66 -18.17 3.73
C GLN A 242 -66.40 -19.12 4.70
N SER A 243 -65.71 -19.62 5.72
CA SER A 243 -66.31 -20.52 6.72
C SER A 243 -67.47 -19.85 7.47
N VAL A 244 -67.32 -18.57 7.81
CA VAL A 244 -68.39 -17.79 8.44
C VAL A 244 -69.57 -17.63 7.46
N SER A 245 -69.31 -17.33 6.19
CA SER A 245 -70.35 -17.24 5.15
C SER A 245 -71.11 -18.57 4.97
N ASP A 246 -70.41 -19.68 4.89
CA ASP A 246 -71.01 -21.02 4.74
C ASP A 246 -71.87 -21.38 5.95
N ARG A 247 -71.39 -21.04 7.17
CA ARG A 247 -72.17 -21.22 8.40
C ARG A 247 -73.43 -20.35 8.42
N PHE A 248 -73.37 -19.11 7.95
CA PHE A 248 -74.55 -18.26 7.81
C PHE A 248 -75.54 -18.82 6.80
N SER A 249 -75.10 -19.27 5.62
CA SER A 249 -75.97 -19.90 4.62
C SER A 249 -76.66 -21.16 5.15
N SER A 250 -75.90 -22.06 5.79
CA SER A 250 -76.48 -23.28 6.37
C SER A 250 -77.45 -22.98 7.51
N SER A 251 -77.19 -21.93 8.29
CA SER A 251 -78.10 -21.48 9.34
C SER A 251 -79.37 -20.87 8.75
N ALA A 252 -79.26 -20.08 7.67
CA ALA A 252 -80.40 -19.54 6.95
C ALA A 252 -81.28 -20.67 6.36
N GLU A 253 -80.68 -21.69 5.72
CA GLU A 253 -81.42 -22.86 5.24
C GLU A 253 -82.14 -23.63 6.36
N ARG A 254 -81.50 -23.76 7.53
CA ARG A 254 -82.13 -24.39 8.69
C ARG A 254 -83.30 -23.55 9.20
N VAL A 255 -83.16 -22.23 9.25
CA VAL A 255 -84.24 -21.32 9.64
C VAL A 255 -85.40 -21.43 8.65
N GLU A 256 -85.14 -21.43 7.34
CA GLU A 256 -86.15 -21.61 6.28
C GLU A 256 -86.89 -22.94 6.46
N LYS A 257 -86.17 -24.05 6.65
CA LYS A 257 -86.77 -25.38 6.89
C LYS A 257 -87.63 -25.40 8.15
N VAL A 258 -87.18 -24.76 9.24
CA VAL A 258 -87.96 -24.64 10.47
C VAL A 258 -89.21 -23.81 10.24
N GLU A 259 -89.12 -22.73 9.47
CA GLU A 259 -90.27 -21.88 9.15
C GLU A 259 -91.30 -22.63 8.30
N VAL A 260 -90.86 -23.39 7.29
CA VAL A 260 -91.71 -24.29 6.49
C VAL A 260 -92.36 -25.34 7.37
N ALA A 261 -91.59 -26.06 8.18
CA ALA A 261 -92.12 -27.07 9.10
C ALA A 261 -93.12 -26.45 10.10
N THR A 262 -92.90 -25.20 10.53
CA THR A 262 -93.84 -24.47 11.40
C THR A 262 -95.13 -24.14 10.66
N ARG A 263 -95.08 -23.70 9.39
CA ARG A 263 -96.29 -23.48 8.57
C ARG A 263 -97.04 -24.79 8.32
N GLU A 264 -96.35 -25.87 8.00
CA GLU A 264 -96.94 -27.19 7.82
C GLU A 264 -97.57 -27.70 9.11
N ASN A 265 -96.88 -27.58 10.24
CA ASN A 265 -97.43 -27.92 11.55
C ASN A 265 -98.66 -27.08 11.88
N ASN A 266 -98.63 -25.77 11.60
CA ASN A 266 -99.79 -24.91 11.83
C ASN A 266 -100.99 -25.32 10.95
N ALA A 267 -100.75 -25.68 9.68
CA ALA A 267 -101.78 -26.20 8.78
C ALA A 267 -102.30 -27.57 9.23
N ALA A 268 -101.42 -28.47 9.66
CA ALA A 268 -101.76 -29.77 10.22
C ALA A 268 -102.55 -29.61 11.54
N VAL A 269 -102.21 -28.65 12.39
CA VAL A 269 -102.96 -28.32 13.61
C VAL A 269 -104.34 -27.77 13.27
N GLN A 270 -104.48 -26.89 12.27
CA GLN A 270 -105.80 -26.42 11.82
C GLN A 270 -106.63 -27.56 11.21
N THR A 271 -106.00 -28.45 10.46
CA THR A 271 -106.64 -29.62 9.86
C THR A 271 -107.05 -30.61 10.95
N ASN A 272 -106.18 -30.89 11.91
CA ASN A 272 -106.48 -31.72 13.08
C ASN A 272 -107.55 -31.07 13.95
N ALA A 273 -107.57 -29.75 14.12
CA ALA A 273 -108.65 -29.06 14.81
C ALA A 273 -109.99 -29.27 14.10
N LYS A 274 -110.04 -29.15 12.75
CA LYS A 274 -111.23 -29.48 11.95
C LYS A 274 -111.60 -30.97 12.04
N ALA A 275 -110.63 -31.86 11.94
CA ALA A 275 -110.82 -33.31 12.00
C ALA A 275 -111.21 -33.80 13.39
N ILE A 276 -110.78 -33.14 14.48
CA ILE A 276 -111.29 -33.36 15.84
C ILE A 276 -112.73 -32.88 15.91
N THR A 277 -113.06 -31.72 15.33
CA THR A 277 -114.45 -31.23 15.24
C THR A 277 -115.34 -32.17 14.40
N GLU A 278 -114.78 -32.86 13.39
CA GLU A 278 -115.47 -33.85 12.58
C GLU A 278 -115.44 -35.27 13.16
N MET A 279 -114.41 -35.69 13.91
CA MET A 279 -114.36 -36.94 14.68
C MET A 279 -115.28 -36.86 15.90
N ASP A 280 -115.46 -35.70 16.50
CA ASP A 280 -116.51 -35.49 17.48
C ASP A 280 -117.90 -35.67 16.82
N LYS A 281 -118.02 -35.43 15.51
CA LYS A 281 -119.23 -35.70 14.70
C LYS A 281 -119.33 -37.13 14.11
N ASN A 282 -118.21 -37.80 13.77
CA ASN A 282 -118.16 -39.08 13.01
C ASN A 282 -117.46 -40.24 13.74
N GLY A 283 -116.62 -39.97 14.73
CA GLY A 283 -115.73 -40.91 15.43
C GLY A 283 -116.41 -41.86 16.41
N SER A 284 -117.73 -41.82 16.56
CA SER A 284 -118.46 -42.81 17.36
C SER A 284 -118.56 -44.20 16.68
N ALA A 285 -118.35 -44.29 15.36
CA ALA A 285 -118.66 -45.51 14.60
C ALA A 285 -117.45 -46.43 14.26
N SER A 286 -116.35 -45.92 13.71
CA SER A 286 -115.30 -46.77 13.09
C SER A 286 -114.08 -47.08 13.97
N TYR A 287 -113.88 -46.33 15.06
CA TYR A 287 -112.72 -46.49 15.97
C TYR A 287 -112.75 -47.81 16.78
N ARG A 288 -113.87 -48.54 16.81
CA ARG A 288 -114.01 -49.79 17.59
C ARG A 288 -113.41 -51.04 16.92
N ALA A 289 -112.90 -50.96 15.68
CA ALA A 289 -112.63 -52.17 14.87
C ALA A 289 -111.16 -52.46 14.47
N MET A 290 -110.16 -51.59 14.75
CA MET A 290 -108.79 -51.74 14.19
C MET A 290 -107.66 -51.94 15.21
N TRP A 291 -107.93 -52.17 16.49
CA TRP A 291 -106.90 -52.36 17.52
C TRP A 291 -107.16 -53.63 18.33
N SER A 292 -106.52 -54.72 17.94
CA SER A 292 -106.47 -55.95 18.73
C SER A 292 -105.43 -55.79 19.83
N THR A 293 -105.91 -55.53 21.05
CA THR A 293 -105.18 -55.51 22.33
C THR A 293 -104.16 -54.36 22.50
N LYS A 294 -104.68 -53.18 22.83
CA LYS A 294 -103.91 -52.14 23.52
C LYS A 294 -103.70 -52.57 24.97
N ALA A 295 -102.45 -52.67 25.43
CA ALA A 295 -102.16 -52.36 26.82
C ALA A 295 -102.07 -50.82 26.89
N GLN A 296 -103.21 -50.17 27.11
CA GLN A 296 -103.27 -48.72 27.31
C GLN A 296 -103.26 -48.45 28.82
N ALA A 297 -102.23 -47.76 29.29
CA ALA A 297 -102.16 -47.22 30.65
C ALA A 297 -102.09 -45.69 30.54
N GLY A 298 -103.23 -45.03 30.74
CA GLY A 298 -103.37 -43.59 30.52
C GLY A 298 -103.20 -43.19 29.05
N ASP A 299 -102.36 -42.18 28.78
CA ASP A 299 -102.17 -41.59 27.45
C ASP A 299 -101.07 -42.27 26.61
N VAL A 300 -100.33 -43.22 27.18
CA VAL A 300 -99.22 -43.91 26.50
C VAL A 300 -99.77 -45.05 25.63
N LYS A 301 -99.49 -45.00 24.33
CA LYS A 301 -99.84 -46.04 23.34
C LYS A 301 -98.57 -46.76 22.88
N ALA A 302 -98.41 -48.01 23.30
CA ALA A 302 -97.41 -48.93 22.76
C ALA A 302 -98.13 -50.08 22.03
N GLY A 303 -97.55 -50.57 20.93
CA GLY A 303 -98.15 -51.64 20.15
C GLY A 303 -97.11 -52.42 19.34
N ILE A 304 -97.29 -53.73 19.28
CA ILE A 304 -96.52 -54.60 18.39
C ILE A 304 -97.45 -54.98 17.24
N GLY A 305 -97.11 -54.53 16.03
CA GLY A 305 -97.73 -54.98 14.80
C GLY A 305 -96.95 -56.17 14.25
N ILE A 306 -97.60 -57.32 14.13
CA ILE A 306 -97.02 -58.48 13.47
C ILE A 306 -97.66 -58.59 12.09
N VAL A 307 -96.83 -58.49 11.05
CA VAL A 307 -97.25 -58.66 9.66
C VAL A 307 -96.59 -59.92 9.12
N ALA A 308 -97.42 -60.89 8.77
CA ALA A 308 -97.00 -62.04 7.96
C ALA A 308 -97.74 -61.94 6.63
N GLY A 309 -97.00 -61.78 5.54
CA GLY A 309 -97.56 -61.56 4.21
C GLY A 309 -96.57 -61.90 3.10
N ARG A 310 -96.87 -61.45 1.89
CA ARG A 310 -95.96 -61.52 0.73
C ARG A 310 -95.72 -60.12 0.21
N ASP A 311 -94.48 -59.83 -0.21
CA ASP A 311 -94.19 -58.58 -0.91
C ASP A 311 -94.74 -58.59 -2.35
N ALA A 312 -94.54 -57.50 -3.08
CA ALA A 312 -94.97 -57.35 -4.47
C ALA A 312 -94.35 -58.39 -5.44
N ASN A 313 -93.30 -59.10 -5.03
CA ASN A 313 -92.61 -60.13 -5.82
C ASN A 313 -92.96 -61.57 -5.37
N GLY A 314 -93.88 -61.72 -4.41
CA GLY A 314 -94.38 -63.03 -3.95
C GLY A 314 -93.50 -63.72 -2.91
N ASN A 315 -92.41 -63.09 -2.45
CA ASN A 315 -91.57 -63.62 -1.38
C ASN A 315 -92.26 -63.44 -0.03
N THR A 316 -92.18 -64.45 0.83
CA THR A 316 -92.68 -64.34 2.20
C THR A 316 -91.93 -63.26 2.96
N ILE A 317 -92.69 -62.28 3.46
CA ILE A 317 -92.19 -61.28 4.39
C ILE A 317 -92.81 -61.54 5.77
N SER A 318 -91.94 -61.69 6.77
CA SER A 318 -92.33 -61.66 8.17
C SER A 318 -91.69 -60.41 8.76
N GLN A 319 -92.53 -59.46 9.18
CA GLN A 319 -92.08 -58.19 9.73
C GLN A 319 -92.75 -57.97 11.09
N VAL A 320 -91.94 -57.59 12.07
CA VAL A 320 -92.41 -57.12 13.36
C VAL A 320 -92.17 -55.61 13.37
N ALA A 321 -93.25 -54.84 13.31
CA ALA A 321 -93.21 -53.40 13.44
C ALA A 321 -93.52 -53.03 14.89
N VAL A 322 -92.52 -52.54 15.61
CA VAL A 322 -92.68 -52.10 17.00
C VAL A 322 -92.91 -50.60 16.99
N ALA A 323 -94.11 -50.18 17.37
CA ALA A 323 -94.43 -48.79 17.60
C ALA A 323 -94.20 -48.48 19.09
N ALA A 324 -92.99 -48.04 19.41
CA ALA A 324 -92.59 -47.66 20.76
C ALA A 324 -91.57 -46.50 20.71
N ASN A 325 -91.63 -45.64 21.73
CA ASN A 325 -90.60 -44.61 21.97
C ASN A 325 -89.30 -45.21 22.52
N GLN A 326 -89.36 -46.40 23.14
CA GLN A 326 -88.22 -47.17 23.60
C GLN A 326 -88.46 -48.67 23.34
N PHE A 327 -87.45 -49.38 22.82
CA PHE A 327 -87.49 -50.82 22.63
C PHE A 327 -86.34 -51.48 23.40
N PHE A 328 -86.67 -52.44 24.27
CA PHE A 328 -85.72 -53.22 25.06
C PHE A 328 -86.09 -54.70 24.94
N ILE A 329 -85.07 -55.56 24.86
CA ILE A 329 -85.22 -57.00 25.04
C ILE A 329 -84.81 -57.30 26.50
N PHE A 330 -85.71 -57.89 27.30
CA PHE A 330 -85.47 -58.25 28.70
C PHE A 330 -85.96 -59.68 28.99
N ASP A 331 -85.35 -60.36 29.98
CA ASP A 331 -85.82 -61.67 30.44
C ASP A 331 -87.00 -61.49 31.42
N PRO A 332 -88.22 -61.97 31.08
CA PRO A 332 -89.40 -61.80 31.93
C PRO A 332 -89.39 -62.68 33.19
N ASN A 333 -88.54 -63.70 33.26
CA ASN A 333 -88.48 -64.62 34.41
C ASN A 333 -87.61 -64.09 35.56
N ASN A 334 -86.73 -63.12 35.27
CA ASN A 334 -85.89 -62.45 36.26
C ASN A 334 -85.91 -60.91 36.08
N PRO A 335 -87.07 -60.25 36.25
CA PRO A 335 -87.28 -58.84 35.88
C PRO A 335 -86.53 -57.81 36.74
N ASN A 336 -85.81 -58.24 37.78
CA ASN A 336 -85.12 -57.38 38.75
C ASN A 336 -83.62 -57.71 38.91
N ASP A 337 -83.04 -58.55 38.05
CA ASP A 337 -81.59 -58.79 38.07
C ASP A 337 -80.84 -57.55 37.56
N LYS A 338 -80.33 -56.75 38.51
CA LYS A 338 -79.55 -55.53 38.23
C LYS A 338 -78.05 -55.79 38.07
N THR A 339 -77.62 -57.05 38.15
CA THR A 339 -76.21 -57.40 38.32
C THR A 339 -75.59 -58.10 37.12
N THR A 340 -76.39 -58.70 36.23
CA THR A 340 -75.86 -59.61 35.19
C THR A 340 -76.19 -59.22 33.74
N TYR A 341 -77.21 -58.40 33.47
CA TYR A 341 -77.61 -58.06 32.10
C TYR A 341 -77.60 -56.55 31.87
N ALA A 342 -76.62 -56.05 31.11
CA ALA A 342 -76.87 -54.83 30.37
C ALA A 342 -77.88 -55.13 29.26
N ILE A 343 -78.64 -54.11 28.91
CA ILE A 343 -79.61 -54.13 27.83
C ILE A 343 -78.91 -54.65 26.55
N PRO A 344 -79.20 -55.88 26.09
CA PRO A 344 -78.41 -56.51 25.03
C PRO A 344 -78.60 -55.80 23.68
N PHE A 345 -79.76 -55.16 23.51
CA PHE A 345 -80.08 -54.29 22.39
C PHE A 345 -81.20 -53.34 22.79
N ALA A 346 -80.96 -52.04 22.64
CA ALA A 346 -82.02 -51.06 22.71
C ALA A 346 -81.93 -50.02 21.61
N VAL A 347 -83.12 -49.55 21.22
CA VAL A 347 -83.27 -48.36 20.41
C VAL A 347 -83.92 -47.30 21.27
N VAL A 348 -83.16 -46.25 21.57
CA VAL A 348 -83.59 -45.09 22.34
C VAL A 348 -83.21 -43.85 21.53
N ASP A 349 -84.19 -42.99 21.26
CA ASP A 349 -84.01 -41.75 20.48
C ASP A 349 -83.31 -41.95 19.12
N GLY A 350 -83.57 -43.08 18.45
CA GLY A 350 -83.01 -43.41 17.14
C GLY A 350 -81.56 -43.90 17.15
N LYS A 351 -80.96 -44.11 18.33
CA LYS A 351 -79.61 -44.68 18.49
C LYS A 351 -79.71 -46.11 18.98
N VAL A 352 -78.86 -46.97 18.42
CA VAL A 352 -78.68 -48.34 18.90
C VAL A 352 -77.70 -48.31 20.07
N VAL A 353 -78.14 -48.78 21.23
CA VAL A 353 -77.31 -49.00 22.41
C VAL A 353 -77.17 -50.50 22.59
N ILE A 354 -75.93 -50.98 22.54
CA ILE A 354 -75.53 -52.36 22.75
C ILE A 354 -74.28 -52.35 23.63
N GLU A 355 -74.20 -53.27 24.56
CA GLU A 355 -73.01 -53.42 25.41
C GLU A 355 -71.86 -54.08 24.63
N GLU A 356 -72.17 -55.15 23.89
CA GLU A 356 -71.19 -55.90 23.11
C GLU A 356 -71.71 -56.16 21.69
N LEU A 357 -70.90 -55.81 20.67
CA LEU A 357 -71.18 -56.13 19.27
C LEU A 357 -70.23 -57.23 18.81
N ILE A 358 -70.77 -58.40 18.48
CA ILE A 358 -70.03 -59.46 17.78
C ILE A 358 -70.50 -59.48 16.33
N ALA A 359 -69.64 -59.05 15.42
CA ALA A 359 -69.90 -59.06 13.98
C ALA A 359 -68.74 -59.74 13.24
N LYS A 360 -69.06 -60.65 12.31
CA LYS A 360 -68.05 -61.27 11.45
C LYS A 360 -67.40 -60.24 10.53
N ASP A 361 -68.22 -59.40 9.90
CA ASP A 361 -67.81 -58.31 9.03
C ASP A 361 -68.60 -57.05 9.43
N ALA A 362 -67.90 -55.94 9.64
CA ALA A 362 -68.51 -54.64 9.94
C ALA A 362 -67.86 -53.54 9.08
N VAL A 363 -68.68 -52.84 8.29
CA VAL A 363 -68.25 -51.67 7.53
C VAL A 363 -68.74 -50.42 8.24
N ILE A 364 -67.82 -49.71 8.89
CA ILE A 364 -68.13 -48.51 9.66
C ILE A 364 -67.59 -47.30 8.88
N LYS A 365 -68.49 -46.42 8.41
CA LYS A 365 -68.11 -45.22 7.66
C LYS A 365 -67.30 -44.23 8.51
N ILE A 366 -67.69 -44.08 9.78
CA ILE A 366 -67.02 -43.24 10.77
C ILE A 366 -67.02 -44.00 12.10
N LEU A 367 -65.85 -44.39 12.59
CA LEU A 367 -65.68 -44.99 13.90
C LEU A 367 -65.16 -43.94 14.88
N ALA A 368 -65.97 -43.56 15.86
CA ALA A 368 -65.54 -42.75 16.99
C ALA A 368 -65.36 -43.67 18.21
N ALA A 369 -64.12 -44.04 18.50
CA ALA A 369 -63.78 -44.94 19.61
C ALA A 369 -62.66 -44.34 20.47
N GLN A 370 -62.71 -44.58 21.78
CA GLN A 370 -61.63 -44.19 22.69
C GLN A 370 -60.41 -45.11 22.55
N THR A 371 -60.62 -46.39 22.25
CA THR A 371 -59.56 -47.39 22.10
C THR A 371 -59.96 -48.39 21.02
N ILE A 372 -59.01 -48.74 20.15
CA ILE A 372 -59.15 -49.78 19.14
C ILE A 372 -58.08 -50.82 19.46
N ILE A 373 -58.49 -52.04 19.81
CA ILE A 373 -57.61 -53.19 20.00
C ILE A 373 -57.80 -54.10 18.80
N ALA A 374 -56.75 -54.29 18.00
CA ALA A 374 -56.77 -55.14 16.82
C ALA A 374 -55.37 -55.69 16.55
N ASP A 375 -55.28 -56.87 15.94
CA ASP A 375 -54.01 -57.48 15.54
C ASP A 375 -53.28 -56.63 14.47
N SER A 376 -54.04 -55.92 13.64
CA SER A 376 -53.50 -55.07 12.58
C SER A 376 -54.43 -53.88 12.31
N VAL A 377 -53.88 -52.67 12.35
CA VAL A 377 -54.53 -51.44 11.89
C VAL A 377 -53.82 -50.97 10.62
N ARG A 378 -54.50 -50.96 9.48
CA ARG A 378 -53.98 -50.46 8.20
C ARG A 378 -54.59 -49.11 7.88
N ALA A 379 -53.81 -48.04 7.97
CA ALA A 379 -54.22 -46.72 7.52
C ALA A 379 -53.83 -46.53 6.04
N GLY A 380 -54.79 -46.18 5.19
CA GLY A 380 -54.56 -46.04 3.75
C GLY A 380 -53.88 -44.73 3.34
N ILE A 381 -53.96 -43.67 4.17
CA ILE A 381 -53.46 -42.33 3.84
C ILE A 381 -52.57 -41.81 4.96
N GLU A 382 -53.10 -41.70 6.18
CA GLU A 382 -52.42 -41.03 7.28
C GLU A 382 -52.82 -41.61 8.64
N ILE A 383 -51.89 -41.57 9.60
CA ILE A 383 -52.15 -41.74 11.03
C ILE A 383 -51.75 -40.43 11.71
N VAL A 384 -52.73 -39.64 12.16
CA VAL A 384 -52.49 -38.43 12.96
C VAL A 384 -52.50 -38.82 14.43
N SER A 385 -51.32 -38.82 15.07
CA SER A 385 -51.21 -39.09 16.50
C SER A 385 -50.14 -38.20 17.14
N PRO A 386 -50.37 -37.67 18.35
CA PRO A 386 -49.33 -36.94 19.10
C PRO A 386 -48.15 -37.84 19.46
N TYR A 387 -48.34 -39.16 19.57
CA TYR A 387 -47.28 -40.13 19.82
C TYR A 387 -47.60 -41.48 19.17
N ILE A 388 -46.59 -42.11 18.59
CA ILE A 388 -46.68 -43.48 18.08
C ILE A 388 -45.71 -44.32 18.90
N LYS A 389 -46.23 -45.28 19.67
CA LYS A 389 -45.41 -46.27 20.40
C LYS A 389 -45.39 -47.56 19.58
N THR A 390 -44.26 -47.84 18.95
CA THR A 390 -44.06 -49.02 18.09
C THR A 390 -42.63 -49.52 18.20
N ALA A 391 -42.41 -50.81 17.93
CA ALA A 391 -41.09 -51.40 17.81
C ALA A 391 -40.47 -51.21 16.41
N ARG A 392 -41.30 -50.99 15.38
CA ARG A 392 -40.85 -50.86 13.98
C ARG A 392 -41.65 -49.78 13.26
N ILE A 393 -40.97 -48.98 12.43
CA ILE A 393 -41.59 -48.01 11.52
C ILE A 393 -41.08 -48.31 10.11
N GLU A 394 -42.00 -48.45 9.15
CA GLU A 394 -41.68 -48.67 7.73
C GLU A 394 -42.38 -47.61 6.87
N SER A 395 -41.75 -46.45 6.73
CA SER A 395 -42.32 -45.29 6.01
C SER A 395 -41.39 -44.84 4.89
N GLY A 396 -41.17 -45.73 3.92
CA GLY A 396 -40.34 -45.45 2.74
C GLY A 396 -38.90 -45.06 3.10
N ASN A 397 -38.57 -43.79 2.91
CA ASN A 397 -37.25 -43.21 3.19
C ASN A 397 -36.93 -43.04 4.69
N PHE A 398 -37.92 -43.24 5.56
CA PHE A 398 -37.75 -43.25 7.01
C PHE A 398 -38.15 -44.61 7.57
N THR A 399 -37.17 -45.35 8.10
CA THR A 399 -37.38 -46.65 8.74
C THR A 399 -36.72 -46.71 10.10
N VAL A 400 -37.36 -47.43 11.02
CA VAL A 400 -36.81 -47.80 12.33
C VAL A 400 -37.05 -49.29 12.51
N ASP A 401 -36.00 -50.07 12.71
CA ASP A 401 -36.11 -51.51 12.98
C ASP A 401 -36.35 -51.81 14.48
N GLN A 402 -36.59 -53.08 14.79
CA GLN A 402 -36.82 -53.56 16.16
C GLN A 402 -35.64 -53.36 17.12
N ASN A 403 -34.43 -53.13 16.59
CA ASN A 403 -33.22 -52.87 17.36
C ASN A 403 -32.97 -51.36 17.56
N GLY A 404 -33.83 -50.50 17.00
CA GLY A 404 -33.70 -49.05 17.05
C GLY A 404 -32.78 -48.46 15.98
N ASN A 405 -32.34 -49.26 14.99
CA ASN A 405 -31.57 -48.72 13.87
C ASN A 405 -32.48 -47.88 12.99
N MET A 406 -32.12 -46.60 12.83
CA MET A 406 -32.84 -45.66 12.00
C MET A 406 -32.13 -45.49 10.65
N THR A 407 -32.90 -45.56 9.55
CA THR A 407 -32.47 -45.07 8.24
C THR A 407 -33.37 -43.93 7.82
N ALA A 408 -32.78 -42.77 7.54
CA ALA A 408 -33.48 -41.59 7.06
C ALA A 408 -32.73 -41.00 5.86
N THR A 409 -33.27 -41.15 4.66
CA THR A 409 -32.69 -40.53 3.45
C THR A 409 -33.27 -39.13 3.23
N ASN A 410 -32.43 -38.17 2.83
CA ASN A 410 -32.79 -36.75 2.69
C ASN A 410 -33.38 -36.10 3.96
N ALA A 411 -32.87 -36.48 5.14
CA ALA A 411 -33.29 -35.90 6.40
C ALA A 411 -32.82 -34.43 6.54
N ASN A 412 -33.75 -33.51 6.84
CA ASN A 412 -33.44 -32.17 7.31
C ASN A 412 -33.62 -32.12 8.84
N ILE A 413 -32.55 -31.84 9.58
CA ILE A 413 -32.56 -31.79 11.05
C ILE A 413 -32.26 -30.36 11.49
N GLU A 414 -33.27 -29.65 11.99
CA GLU A 414 -33.12 -28.27 12.48
C GLU A 414 -32.54 -28.18 13.92
N GLY A 415 -32.48 -29.32 14.61
CA GLY A 415 -32.04 -29.42 16.00
C GLY A 415 -30.61 -29.92 16.19
N ARG A 416 -30.22 -30.08 17.47
CA ARG A 416 -28.92 -30.64 17.86
C ARG A 416 -28.86 -32.14 17.56
N VAL A 417 -27.85 -32.57 16.82
CA VAL A 417 -27.49 -33.99 16.68
C VAL A 417 -26.43 -34.34 17.72
N VAL A 418 -26.70 -35.34 18.57
CA VAL A 418 -25.73 -35.89 19.53
C VAL A 418 -25.46 -37.34 19.15
N ALA A 419 -24.21 -37.63 18.80
CA ALA A 419 -23.76 -38.98 18.46
C ALA A 419 -22.45 -39.30 19.19
N THR A 420 -22.26 -40.55 19.58
CA THR A 420 -21.00 -41.04 20.14
C THR A 420 -19.95 -41.32 19.06
N SER A 421 -20.40 -41.54 17.82
CA SER A 421 -19.58 -41.76 16.63
C SER A 421 -20.37 -41.44 15.37
N GLY A 422 -19.71 -40.96 14.31
CA GLY A 422 -20.33 -40.73 13.01
C GLY A 422 -19.27 -40.69 11.91
N SER A 423 -19.67 -41.01 10.68
CA SER A 423 -18.83 -40.92 9.49
C SER A 423 -19.54 -40.10 8.43
N PHE A 424 -18.85 -39.09 7.90
CA PHE A 424 -19.35 -38.24 6.83
C PHE A 424 -18.47 -38.44 5.60
N SER A 425 -19.05 -38.85 4.48
CA SER A 425 -18.33 -39.07 3.22
C SER A 425 -18.45 -37.90 2.22
N GLY A 426 -19.12 -36.82 2.62
CA GLY A 426 -19.35 -35.62 1.82
C GLY A 426 -18.87 -34.35 2.50
N SER A 427 -19.21 -33.20 1.94
CA SER A 427 -18.87 -31.90 2.52
C SER A 427 -19.61 -31.69 3.85
N VAL A 428 -18.87 -31.33 4.90
CA VAL A 428 -19.42 -30.86 6.16
C VAL A 428 -19.21 -29.35 6.23
N THR A 429 -20.27 -28.58 6.06
CA THR A 429 -20.23 -27.12 6.18
C THR A 429 -20.79 -26.72 7.55
N ALA A 430 -19.97 -26.09 8.37
CA ALA A 430 -20.35 -25.59 9.68
C ALA A 430 -19.93 -24.13 9.82
N THR A 431 -20.74 -23.32 10.53
CA THR A 431 -20.38 -21.94 10.88
C THR A 431 -19.26 -21.92 11.91
N ASP A 432 -19.29 -22.84 12.87
CA ASP A 432 -18.30 -23.05 13.91
C ASP A 432 -18.14 -24.54 14.22
N GLY A 433 -16.98 -24.93 14.74
CA GLY A 433 -16.69 -26.32 15.08
C GLY A 433 -15.53 -26.41 16.07
N SER A 434 -15.64 -27.31 17.04
CA SER A 434 -14.55 -27.67 17.95
C SER A 434 -14.19 -29.13 17.74
N PHE A 435 -13.00 -29.36 17.19
CA PHE A 435 -12.44 -30.70 17.02
C PHE A 435 -11.50 -30.98 18.19
N ARG A 436 -11.72 -32.09 18.89
CA ARG A 436 -10.80 -32.60 19.92
C ARG A 436 -10.12 -33.85 19.39
N GLY A 437 -8.80 -33.91 19.53
CA GLY A 437 -7.97 -34.99 18.97
C GLY A 437 -7.29 -34.59 17.67
N THR A 438 -6.79 -35.58 16.93
CA THR A 438 -6.05 -35.36 15.69
C THR A 438 -6.98 -35.08 14.53
N VAL A 439 -6.72 -34.00 13.81
CA VAL A 439 -7.38 -33.69 12.53
C VAL A 439 -6.42 -34.07 11.40
N HIS A 440 -6.78 -35.10 10.63
CA HIS A 440 -6.05 -35.47 9.43
C HIS A 440 -6.71 -34.81 8.22
N ALA A 441 -6.00 -33.88 7.58
CA ALA A 441 -6.41 -33.26 6.32
C ALA A 441 -5.31 -33.48 5.29
N THR A 442 -5.69 -33.84 4.06
CA THR A 442 -4.74 -33.89 2.94
C THR A 442 -4.30 -32.47 2.56
N ASP A 443 -5.25 -31.54 2.51
CA ASP A 443 -5.06 -30.12 2.27
C ASP A 443 -5.95 -29.31 3.22
N GLY A 444 -5.51 -28.11 3.61
CA GLY A 444 -6.28 -27.23 4.48
C GLY A 444 -5.88 -25.76 4.32
N GLU A 445 -6.88 -24.89 4.18
CA GLU A 445 -6.70 -23.43 4.20
C GLU A 445 -7.20 -22.89 5.54
N PHE A 446 -6.29 -22.35 6.36
CA PHE A 446 -6.63 -21.71 7.63
C PHE A 446 -6.53 -20.19 7.46
N ARG A 447 -7.67 -19.50 7.49
CA ARG A 447 -7.73 -18.04 7.47
C ARG A 447 -7.86 -17.51 8.89
N GLY A 448 -6.84 -16.80 9.37
CA GLY A 448 -6.80 -16.21 10.71
C GLY A 448 -5.62 -16.70 11.54
N SER A 449 -5.69 -16.52 12.85
CA SER A 449 -4.63 -16.94 13.77
C SER A 449 -4.66 -18.44 14.02
N VAL A 450 -3.54 -19.10 13.79
CA VAL A 450 -3.31 -20.50 14.17
C VAL A 450 -2.42 -20.52 15.39
N TYR A 451 -2.96 -20.97 16.53
CA TYR A 451 -2.19 -21.14 17.76
C TYR A 451 -1.82 -22.61 17.91
N ALA A 452 -0.52 -22.89 17.87
CA ALA A 452 0.03 -24.22 18.15
C ALA A 452 1.02 -24.09 19.30
N THR A 453 0.89 -24.95 20.32
CA THR A 453 1.89 -25.06 21.38
C THR A 453 3.17 -25.69 20.83
N ASP A 454 3.01 -26.74 20.03
CA ASP A 454 4.05 -27.39 19.26
C ASP A 454 3.58 -27.55 17.82
N GLY A 455 4.45 -27.28 16.85
CA GLY A 455 4.12 -27.41 15.43
C GLY A 455 5.35 -27.77 14.61
N GLU A 456 5.22 -28.79 13.76
CA GLU A 456 6.23 -29.15 12.77
C GLU A 456 5.72 -28.77 11.37
N PHE A 457 6.39 -27.82 10.73
CA PHE A 457 6.11 -27.41 9.36
C PHE A 457 7.18 -28.02 8.45
N ARG A 458 6.80 -28.96 7.60
CA ARG A 458 7.68 -29.55 6.58
C ARG A 458 7.44 -28.87 5.23
N GLY A 459 8.43 -28.14 4.74
CA GLY A 459 8.37 -27.43 3.46
C GLY A 459 8.70 -25.95 3.60
N SER A 460 8.31 -25.16 2.60
CA SER A 460 8.56 -23.72 2.58
C SER A 460 7.54 -22.98 3.43
N ILE A 461 8.04 -22.08 4.29
CA ILE A 461 7.21 -21.15 5.05
C ILE A 461 7.40 -19.76 4.43
N TYR A 462 6.34 -19.21 3.85
CA TYR A 462 6.32 -17.85 3.34
C TYR A 462 5.61 -16.95 4.36
N ALA A 463 6.32 -15.96 4.88
CA ALA A 463 5.78 -14.98 5.80
C ALA A 463 6.22 -13.57 5.36
N THR A 464 5.29 -12.61 5.38
CA THR A 464 5.63 -11.20 5.16
C THR A 464 6.45 -10.67 6.33
N ASP A 465 6.06 -11.04 7.55
CA ASP A 465 6.72 -10.71 8.81
C ASP A 465 6.72 -11.93 9.73
N GLY A 466 7.75 -12.07 10.57
CA GLY A 466 7.84 -13.16 11.54
C GLY A 466 8.79 -12.84 12.68
N VAL A 467 8.43 -13.29 13.89
CA VAL A 467 9.29 -13.16 15.08
C VAL A 467 9.64 -14.56 15.57
N PHE A 468 10.88 -14.97 15.35
CA PHE A 468 11.43 -16.23 15.88
C PHE A 468 12.15 -15.95 17.20
N ARG A 469 11.59 -16.41 18.32
CA ARG A 469 12.22 -16.29 19.64
C ARG A 469 12.89 -17.62 19.98
N GLY A 470 14.21 -17.69 19.86
CA GLY A 470 14.97 -18.91 20.14
C GLY A 470 16.10 -19.15 19.14
N THR A 471 16.56 -20.39 19.05
CA THR A 471 17.58 -20.81 18.09
C THR A 471 16.95 -21.12 16.74
N VAL A 472 17.49 -20.53 15.69
CA VAL A 472 17.14 -20.86 14.30
C VAL A 472 18.27 -21.71 13.72
N TYR A 473 17.96 -22.96 13.38
CA TYR A 473 18.89 -23.83 12.65
C TYR A 473 18.57 -23.73 11.15
N ALA A 474 19.53 -23.29 10.36
CA ALA A 474 19.43 -23.23 8.91
C ALA A 474 20.75 -23.70 8.27
N THR A 475 20.66 -24.39 7.14
CA THR A 475 21.84 -24.76 6.35
C THR A 475 22.45 -23.52 5.67
N ASP A 476 21.59 -22.62 5.20
CA ASP A 476 21.94 -21.36 4.55
C ASP A 476 20.86 -20.28 4.82
N GLY A 477 21.24 -19.01 4.62
CA GLY A 477 20.32 -17.88 4.81
C GLY A 477 20.84 -16.62 4.11
N ARG A 478 19.95 -15.92 3.39
CA ARG A 478 20.24 -14.62 2.76
C ARG A 478 19.46 -13.53 3.49
N PHE A 479 20.18 -12.52 3.96
CA PHE A 479 19.61 -11.34 4.59
C PHE A 479 19.91 -10.12 3.72
N GLU A 480 18.88 -9.49 3.17
CA GLU A 480 19.03 -8.29 2.32
C GLU A 480 18.92 -6.98 3.12
N GLY A 481 18.61 -7.08 4.42
CA GLY A 481 18.45 -5.95 5.34
C GLY A 481 19.55 -5.86 6.40
N THR A 482 19.32 -5.02 7.41
CA THR A 482 20.25 -4.87 8.54
C THR A 482 20.14 -6.07 9.49
N VAL A 483 21.28 -6.64 9.86
CA VAL A 483 21.38 -7.70 10.86
C VAL A 483 21.95 -7.12 12.15
N TYR A 484 21.13 -7.06 13.21
CA TYR A 484 21.59 -6.72 14.55
C TYR A 484 21.96 -8.00 15.29
N ALA A 485 23.25 -8.18 15.57
CA ALA A 485 23.75 -9.32 16.31
C ALA A 485 24.79 -8.85 17.34
N ASN A 486 24.70 -9.41 18.56
CA ASN A 486 25.73 -9.18 19.58
C ASN A 486 27.08 -9.81 19.17
N LYS A 487 27.04 -10.91 18.42
CA LYS A 487 28.21 -11.63 17.91
C LYS A 487 27.84 -12.34 16.61
N ILE A 488 28.75 -12.27 15.63
CA ILE A 488 28.71 -13.06 14.41
C ILE A 488 30.00 -13.88 14.39
N GLU A 489 29.90 -15.19 14.30
CA GLU A 489 31.04 -16.11 14.23
C GLU A 489 31.12 -16.69 12.81
N GLY A 490 32.29 -16.60 12.18
CA GLY A 490 32.52 -17.06 10.81
C GLY A 490 33.62 -16.27 10.09
N ASP A 491 33.66 -16.38 8.76
CA ASP A 491 34.58 -15.64 7.88
C ASP A 491 34.14 -14.17 7.74
N VAL A 492 34.26 -13.39 8.82
CA VAL A 492 33.85 -11.97 8.89
C VAL A 492 35.06 -11.05 8.66
N MET A 493 34.90 -10.01 7.81
CA MET A 493 35.93 -9.00 7.53
C MET A 493 35.74 -7.72 8.36
N GLN A 494 36.83 -7.19 8.92
CA GLN A 494 36.86 -5.86 9.52
C GLN A 494 37.64 -4.88 8.64
N VAL A 495 37.09 -3.68 8.45
CA VAL A 495 37.70 -2.64 7.61
C VAL A 495 38.16 -1.46 8.46
N TYR A 496 39.38 -1.01 8.21
CA TYR A 496 40.01 0.11 8.90
C TYR A 496 40.50 1.14 7.87
N GLN A 497 39.89 2.32 7.86
CA GLN A 497 40.33 3.45 7.05
C GLN A 497 41.21 4.37 7.89
N MET A 498 42.38 4.75 7.37
CA MET A 498 43.23 5.76 8.00
C MET A 498 43.20 7.07 7.20
N PRO A 499 43.23 8.23 7.87
CA PRO A 499 43.45 9.51 7.20
C PRO A 499 44.84 9.58 6.53
N PRO A 500 45.04 10.48 5.55
CA PRO A 500 46.35 10.76 4.96
C PRO A 500 47.45 10.98 6.00
N ILE A 501 48.66 10.54 5.67
CA ILE A 501 49.85 10.65 6.51
C ILE A 501 50.91 11.50 5.79
N GLY A 502 51.47 12.49 6.49
CA GLY A 502 52.54 13.36 6.00
C GLY A 502 53.94 12.83 6.33
N HIS A 503 54.99 13.60 6.07
CA HIS A 503 56.37 13.17 6.28
C HIS A 503 56.76 13.00 7.76
N ASN A 504 57.53 11.94 8.04
CA ASN A 504 57.96 11.56 9.39
C ASN A 504 56.81 11.42 10.38
N GLN A 505 55.66 10.93 9.92
CA GLN A 505 54.50 10.67 10.76
C GLN A 505 54.26 9.17 10.94
N THR A 506 53.62 8.81 12.05
CA THR A 506 53.09 7.46 12.28
C THR A 506 51.62 7.56 12.65
N ARG A 507 50.77 6.79 11.97
CA ARG A 507 49.37 6.59 12.34
C ARG A 507 49.15 5.14 12.76
N SER A 508 48.20 4.92 13.66
CA SER A 508 47.92 3.58 14.17
C SER A 508 46.46 3.37 14.50
N PHE A 509 46.01 2.13 14.38
CA PHE A 509 44.77 1.66 14.98
C PHE A 509 45.04 0.36 15.75
N ARG A 510 44.08 -0.05 16.59
CA ARG A 510 44.15 -1.33 17.29
C ARG A 510 43.15 -2.31 16.72
N TYR A 511 43.64 -3.49 16.38
CA TYR A 511 42.82 -4.65 16.12
C TYR A 511 42.63 -5.40 17.45
N ASN A 512 41.42 -5.30 18.00
CA ASN A 512 41.02 -6.03 19.21
C ASN A 512 40.70 -7.48 18.80
N GLY A 513 41.75 -8.25 18.52
CA GLY A 513 41.65 -9.67 18.15
C GLY A 513 41.15 -10.58 19.28
N GLY A 514 41.50 -11.86 19.19
CA GLY A 514 41.00 -12.92 20.09
C GLY A 514 40.48 -14.16 19.37
N GLN A 515 40.79 -14.31 18.07
CA GLN A 515 40.40 -15.47 17.27
C GLN A 515 41.43 -16.58 17.40
N ASP A 516 41.01 -17.83 17.48
CA ASP A 516 41.88 -19.03 17.53
C ASP A 516 42.51 -19.38 16.17
N GLN A 517 42.46 -18.45 15.22
CA GLN A 517 42.87 -18.64 13.83
C GLN A 517 43.78 -17.51 13.37
N ILE A 518 44.63 -17.81 12.38
CA ILE A 518 45.52 -16.82 11.80
C ILE A 518 44.68 -15.83 10.98
N MET A 519 44.84 -14.55 11.30
CA MET A 519 44.21 -13.45 10.56
C MET A 519 45.23 -12.85 9.59
N VAL A 520 44.75 -12.32 8.47
CA VAL A 520 45.56 -11.58 7.51
C VAL A 520 45.07 -10.14 7.53
N ILE A 521 45.99 -9.21 7.74
CA ILE A 521 45.76 -7.81 7.43
C ILE A 521 46.29 -7.54 6.03
N SER A 522 45.42 -7.03 5.16
CA SER A 522 45.76 -6.64 3.80
C SER A 522 45.32 -5.21 3.55
N SER A 523 46.07 -4.46 2.76
CA SER A 523 45.62 -3.17 2.26
C SER A 523 45.24 -3.26 0.79
N ALA A 524 44.37 -2.34 0.37
CA ALA A 524 44.33 -1.93 -1.03
C ALA A 524 45.69 -1.30 -1.44
N ALA A 525 45.82 -0.98 -2.72
CA ALA A 525 46.97 -0.25 -3.24
C ALA A 525 47.11 1.11 -2.52
N ILE A 526 48.15 1.27 -1.70
CA ILE A 526 48.44 2.54 -1.01
C ILE A 526 49.40 3.34 -1.88
N SER A 527 49.06 4.61 -2.13
CA SER A 527 49.90 5.55 -2.87
C SER A 527 50.80 6.33 -1.92
N MET A 528 52.11 6.22 -2.12
CA MET A 528 53.14 7.01 -1.46
C MET A 528 53.69 8.05 -2.44
N THR A 529 53.65 9.32 -2.08
CA THR A 529 54.20 10.43 -2.88
C THR A 529 55.47 10.95 -2.22
N LEU A 530 56.55 10.99 -2.99
CA LEU A 530 57.82 11.57 -2.58
C LEU A 530 58.05 12.89 -3.30
N THR A 531 58.25 13.96 -2.54
CA THR A 531 58.57 15.29 -3.07
C THR A 531 59.92 15.76 -2.52
N ALA A 532 60.78 16.28 -3.39
CA ALA A 532 62.05 16.85 -2.98
C ALA A 532 62.51 17.97 -3.91
N LYS A 533 63.19 18.96 -3.32
CA LYS A 533 63.96 19.99 -4.04
C LYS A 533 65.45 19.77 -3.77
N SER A 534 66.02 18.73 -4.41
CA SER A 534 67.41 18.32 -4.20
C SER A 534 68.12 18.00 -5.52
N THR A 535 69.42 18.28 -5.58
CA THR A 535 70.32 17.84 -6.67
C THR A 535 70.81 16.40 -6.47
N THR A 536 70.71 15.87 -5.25
CA THR A 536 70.99 14.46 -4.92
C THR A 536 69.72 13.62 -4.95
N VAL A 537 69.88 12.30 -5.06
CA VAL A 537 68.78 11.34 -4.92
C VAL A 537 68.47 11.16 -3.43
N LEU A 538 67.22 11.39 -3.04
CA LEU A 538 66.73 11.21 -1.67
C LEU A 538 65.80 9.99 -1.61
N ASN A 539 65.83 9.29 -0.47
CA ASN A 539 65.01 8.10 -0.24
C ASN A 539 63.75 8.45 0.57
N GLY A 540 62.66 7.74 0.30
CA GLY A 540 61.46 7.77 1.12
C GLY A 540 60.89 6.36 1.32
N TYR A 541 60.32 6.14 2.49
CA TYR A 541 59.80 4.85 2.92
C TYR A 541 58.42 4.99 3.54
N LEU A 542 57.54 4.04 3.21
CA LEU A 542 56.27 3.79 3.86
C LEU A 542 56.33 2.40 4.47
N ASP A 543 56.39 2.33 5.80
CA ASP A 543 56.44 1.08 6.55
C ASP A 543 55.03 0.72 7.06
N LEU A 544 54.63 -0.55 6.89
CA LEU A 544 53.62 -1.19 7.72
C LEU A 544 54.32 -1.81 8.93
N LEU A 545 53.82 -1.51 10.13
CA LEU A 545 54.28 -2.07 11.39
C LEU A 545 53.17 -2.81 12.10
N ILE A 546 53.52 -3.93 12.73
CA ILE A 546 52.67 -4.68 13.65
C ILE A 546 53.40 -4.74 14.99
N ASN A 547 52.75 -4.27 16.05
CA ASN A 547 53.30 -4.20 17.40
C ASN A 547 54.70 -3.53 17.44
N GLY A 548 54.87 -2.44 16.67
CA GLY A 548 56.13 -1.70 16.58
C GLY A 548 57.22 -2.33 15.70
N ARG A 549 57.01 -3.55 15.18
CA ARG A 549 57.92 -4.22 14.25
C ARG A 549 57.53 -3.92 12.81
N VAL A 550 58.48 -3.48 11.98
CA VAL A 550 58.26 -3.32 10.53
C VAL A 550 58.05 -4.70 9.91
N VAL A 551 56.88 -4.89 9.27
CA VAL A 551 56.51 -6.14 8.61
C VAL A 551 56.60 -6.05 7.09
N SER A 552 56.49 -4.84 6.52
CA SER A 552 56.64 -4.61 5.09
C SER A 552 56.93 -3.14 4.82
N THR A 553 57.75 -2.86 3.80
CA THR A 553 58.15 -1.50 3.42
C THR A 553 57.92 -1.28 1.93
N LEU A 554 57.36 -0.12 1.58
CA LEU A 554 57.45 0.46 0.24
C LEU A 554 58.57 1.50 0.26
N SER A 555 59.57 1.35 -0.60
CA SER A 555 60.68 2.28 -0.76
C SER A 555 60.65 2.93 -2.13
N GLY A 556 60.95 4.22 -2.18
CA GLY A 556 61.08 4.98 -3.41
C GLY A 556 62.20 6.00 -3.32
N VAL A 557 62.54 6.59 -4.46
CA VAL A 557 63.56 7.64 -4.56
C VAL A 557 63.05 8.82 -5.35
N VAL A 558 63.45 10.03 -4.97
CA VAL A 558 63.12 11.25 -5.71
C VAL A 558 64.33 12.18 -5.72
N GLY A 559 64.52 12.90 -6.82
CA GLY A 559 65.71 13.73 -7.03
C GLY A 559 66.72 13.10 -8.01
N GLY A 560 67.86 13.75 -8.18
CA GLY A 560 68.89 13.38 -9.17
C GLY A 560 68.55 13.85 -10.59
N GLY A 561 69.55 14.37 -11.31
CA GLY A 561 69.44 14.68 -12.74
C GLY A 561 70.12 15.95 -13.25
N ALA A 562 70.88 16.69 -12.43
CA ALA A 562 71.67 17.80 -12.96
C ALA A 562 72.99 17.95 -12.19
N THR A 563 74.11 17.78 -12.90
CA THR A 563 75.46 17.93 -12.36
C THR A 563 76.22 18.97 -13.18
N GLY A 564 76.57 20.09 -12.54
CA GLY A 564 77.38 21.18 -13.10
C GLY A 564 77.47 22.38 -12.14
N PRO A 565 78.50 23.25 -12.23
CA PRO A 565 78.60 24.45 -11.38
C PRO A 565 77.45 25.43 -11.70
N GLY A 566 76.66 25.80 -10.69
CA GLY A 566 75.58 26.80 -10.81
C GLY A 566 74.15 26.27 -10.98
N VAL A 567 73.92 24.96 -10.81
CA VAL A 567 72.55 24.38 -10.91
C VAL A 567 71.77 24.51 -9.61
N THR A 568 70.60 25.17 -9.65
CA THR A 568 69.61 25.19 -8.56
C THR A 568 68.65 24.02 -8.69
N ALA A 569 68.39 23.28 -7.59
CA ALA A 569 67.47 22.15 -7.60
C ALA A 569 66.01 22.59 -7.90
N GLY A 570 65.38 21.93 -8.88
CA GLY A 570 63.93 22.01 -9.10
C GLY A 570 63.17 21.08 -8.17
N GLU A 571 61.91 21.42 -7.87
CA GLU A 571 61.02 20.53 -7.13
C GLU A 571 60.57 19.37 -8.02
N LYS A 572 60.75 18.14 -7.53
CA LYS A 572 60.33 16.91 -8.20
C LYS A 572 59.38 16.13 -7.31
N SER A 573 58.38 15.49 -7.92
CA SER A 573 57.43 14.61 -7.25
C SER A 573 57.31 13.28 -8.00
N VAL A 574 57.36 12.16 -7.28
CA VAL A 574 57.20 10.81 -7.82
C VAL A 574 56.28 10.00 -6.90
N SER A 575 55.34 9.26 -7.50
CA SER A 575 54.41 8.40 -6.77
C SER A 575 54.77 6.92 -6.91
N TYR A 576 54.64 6.19 -5.81
CA TYR A 576 54.86 4.76 -5.72
C TYR A 576 53.62 4.10 -5.13
N VAL A 577 53.30 2.89 -5.56
CA VAL A 577 52.10 2.18 -5.11
C VAL A 577 52.47 0.78 -4.66
N LYS A 578 51.92 0.35 -3.52
CA LYS A 578 52.09 -1.03 -3.01
C LYS A 578 50.86 -1.45 -2.21
N SER A 579 50.46 -2.71 -2.39
CA SER A 579 49.56 -3.39 -1.46
C SER A 579 50.37 -4.05 -0.36
N PHE A 580 49.95 -3.84 0.88
CA PHE A 580 50.56 -4.47 2.04
C PHE A 580 49.76 -5.71 2.43
N SER A 581 50.46 -6.74 2.90
CA SER A 581 49.85 -7.92 3.50
C SER A 581 50.76 -8.42 4.61
N ALA A 582 50.17 -8.81 5.74
CA ALA A 582 50.87 -9.40 6.86
C ALA A 582 49.94 -10.33 7.65
N GLU A 583 50.51 -11.35 8.26
CA GLU A 583 49.78 -12.29 9.12
C GLU A 583 49.79 -11.81 10.57
N ILE A 584 48.64 -11.94 11.22
CA ILE A 584 48.43 -11.77 12.64
C ILE A 584 48.25 -13.18 13.24
N PRO A 585 49.15 -13.65 14.12
CA PRO A 585 49.07 -14.99 14.70
C PRO A 585 47.75 -15.24 15.44
N ALA A 586 47.30 -16.50 15.44
CA ALA A 586 46.17 -16.95 16.25
C ALA A 586 46.34 -16.58 17.73
N GLY A 587 45.24 -16.25 18.40
CA GLY A 587 45.24 -15.84 19.81
C GLY A 587 45.77 -14.43 20.07
N SER A 588 46.19 -13.68 19.04
CA SER A 588 46.66 -12.30 19.21
C SER A 588 45.50 -11.38 19.60
N SER A 589 45.60 -10.77 20.78
CA SER A 589 44.67 -9.75 21.28
C SER A 589 45.30 -8.37 21.27
N ASN A 590 44.51 -7.31 21.02
CA ASN A 590 44.96 -5.91 21.11
C ASN A 590 46.23 -5.62 20.26
N VAL A 591 46.19 -6.05 19.00
CA VAL A 591 47.29 -5.91 18.03
C VAL A 591 47.36 -4.47 17.54
N LEU A 592 48.52 -3.83 17.69
CA LEU A 592 48.76 -2.46 17.23
C LEU A 592 49.23 -2.48 15.78
N ILE A 593 48.42 -1.95 14.88
CA ILE A 593 48.77 -1.78 13.47
C ILE A 593 49.17 -0.33 13.26
N GLN A 594 50.31 -0.10 12.61
CA GLN A 594 50.82 1.25 12.36
C GLN A 594 51.30 1.40 10.91
N VAL A 595 51.11 2.59 10.36
CA VAL A 595 51.72 3.02 9.12
C VAL A 595 52.64 4.18 9.42
N ARG A 596 53.88 4.12 8.94
CA ARG A 596 54.90 5.15 9.19
C ARG A 596 55.56 5.59 7.90
N THR A 597 55.62 6.90 7.69
CA THR A 597 56.46 7.53 6.66
C THR A 597 57.80 7.91 7.27
N ARG A 598 58.90 7.71 6.54
CA ARG A 598 60.25 8.15 6.94
C ARG A 598 61.16 8.32 5.73
N GLY A 599 62.31 8.96 5.91
CA GLY A 599 63.35 9.11 4.88
C GLY A 599 63.84 10.54 4.78
N ASP A 600 64.67 10.81 3.78
CA ASP A 600 65.25 12.14 3.55
C ASP A 600 64.37 12.98 2.61
N ALA A 601 63.52 12.33 1.79
CA ALA A 601 62.53 12.98 0.95
C ALA A 601 61.23 13.25 1.72
N ASN A 602 60.54 14.36 1.40
CA ASN A 602 59.20 14.63 1.92
C ASN A 602 58.25 13.52 1.42
N CYS A 603 57.73 12.71 2.34
CA CYS A 603 57.02 11.46 2.05
C CYS A 603 55.61 11.53 2.62
N SER A 604 54.59 11.49 1.76
CA SER A 604 53.19 11.40 2.17
C SER A 604 52.55 10.13 1.62
N ALA A 605 51.47 9.66 2.25
CA ALA A 605 50.66 8.58 1.71
C ALA A 605 49.16 8.81 1.92
N GLU A 606 48.38 8.40 0.92
CA GLU A 606 46.93 8.54 0.85
C GLU A 606 46.27 7.21 0.44
N GLY A 607 44.94 7.11 0.60
CA GLY A 607 44.21 5.89 0.26
C GLY A 607 44.50 4.71 1.19
N ILE A 608 44.85 4.98 2.46
CA ILE A 608 45.24 3.93 3.42
C ILE A 608 43.98 3.22 3.94
N LEU A 609 43.66 2.09 3.32
CA LEU A 609 42.57 1.19 3.72
C LEU A 609 43.14 -0.20 4.03
N PHE A 610 42.88 -0.69 5.24
CA PHE A 610 43.21 -2.05 5.65
C PHE A 610 41.94 -2.87 5.86
N MET A 611 42.05 -4.15 5.53
CA MET A 611 41.05 -5.18 5.76
C MET A 611 41.71 -6.27 6.60
N VAL A 612 41.00 -6.76 7.60
CA VAL A 612 41.42 -7.91 8.41
C VAL A 612 40.42 -9.03 8.16
N SER A 613 40.91 -10.17 7.67
CA SER A 613 40.11 -11.35 7.36
C SER A 613 40.83 -12.62 7.78
N ARG A 614 40.12 -13.74 7.81
CA ARG A 614 40.72 -15.05 8.10
C ARG A 614 41.62 -15.47 6.93
N LYS A 615 42.80 -16.02 7.25
CA LYS A 615 43.69 -16.62 6.24
C LYS A 615 42.95 -17.74 5.49
N ASN A 616 42.91 -17.69 4.15
CA ASN A 616 42.19 -18.61 3.26
C ASN A 616 40.65 -18.58 3.36
N SER A 617 40.06 -17.48 3.83
CA SER A 617 38.60 -17.27 3.82
C SER A 617 38.01 -17.49 2.43
N SER A 618 37.02 -18.39 2.31
CA SER A 618 36.33 -18.69 1.04
C SER A 618 35.34 -17.59 0.62
N ALA A 619 35.06 -16.64 1.51
CA ALA A 619 34.20 -15.51 1.19
C ALA A 619 34.72 -14.66 0.01
N PHE A 620 36.00 -14.75 -0.35
CA PHE A 620 36.62 -13.93 -1.40
C PHE A 620 37.82 -14.61 -2.09
N SER A 621 37.63 -15.82 -2.63
CA SER A 621 38.52 -16.39 -3.66
C SER A 621 38.10 -15.97 -5.06
#